data_AF-A0A3Q3IRA0-F1
#
_entry.id   AF-A0A3Q3IRA0-F1
#
_cell.length_a   1.000
_cell.length_b   1.000
_cell.length_c   1.000
_cell.angle_alpha   90.00
_cell.angle_beta   90.00
_cell.angle_gamma   90.00
#
_symmetry.space_group_name_H-M   'P 1'
#
loop_
_entity.id
_entity.type
_entity.pdbx_description
1 polymer ?
#
loop_
_entity_poly.entity_id
_entity_poly.type
_entity_poly.pdbx_seq_one_letter_code
_entity_poly.pdbx_strand_id
1 'polypeptide(L)'
;MTGQNVCNDLLCPPEGDRTAYYESSQSIMKKNRESILQLRQENKRLYKQLAEANVGDEHIIKVAFQNRGTEKDAYRNMSGKAALTTLDQRVLSKTKRLNALKHTTQTYQRCLEDLKMEYKRVKPEGSRGAQSADARTRKKDEDAMNLRALENSLEKTQFKCKEAENIMTNYLKLKSHMQEESLTFQGQLDSLEEEIFKHREELHNLQAMSNKAQLSKEAAKAELQQQEELLYKERKERESIIVSYRRKVEEHKAQFDKVDRRYLQTQRTTMQPDEVSSEALRTTTRMAGEEEKAISTFEEAFQRIKEATGVTDIQEIVERFISQKETHQNLEKLKVENEKVLQQLKEQKELSNQQFQDMKYSGEDQLSKDQQMLEECAQQLQAEQQKCNAAKEHLDWLVKTFSTVRAGVEHLAHKLQHIRLSEDTVAEVSPDSDEFVLELMTQCELKLQLLHEKLQEKDLAAIMKEMEEEEFSVRIEGKLPAYNTRVTFPEDQRLDLSSDEDESEEDEADIISREALKRQSQLIIESKSKKKSWKVKKGKF
;
A
#
# COMPACT_ATOMS: atom_id res chain seq x y z
N MET A 1 56.47 63.28 -116.02
CA MET A 1 56.36 64.46 -116.90
C MET A 1 57.56 64.49 -117.84
N THR A 2 57.38 65.05 -119.04
CA THR A 2 58.46 65.39 -119.97
C THR A 2 59.17 66.69 -119.56
N GLY A 3 60.39 66.91 -120.05
CA GLY A 3 61.23 68.08 -119.75
C GLY A 3 62.66 67.63 -119.47
N GLN A 4 63.49 67.39 -120.50
CA GLN A 4 64.21 68.38 -121.33
C GLN A 4 65.30 69.15 -120.59
N ASN A 5 66.51 69.06 -121.16
CA ASN A 5 67.65 69.91 -120.85
C ASN A 5 67.30 71.39 -121.08
N VAL A 6 67.74 72.27 -120.19
CA VAL A 6 68.36 73.54 -120.58
C VAL A 6 69.62 73.71 -119.72
N CYS A 7 70.78 73.69 -120.36
CA CYS A 7 71.99 74.26 -119.78
C CYS A 7 71.96 75.76 -120.01
N ASN A 8 72.47 76.53 -119.03
CA ASN A 8 72.86 77.96 -119.04
C ASN A 8 72.47 78.62 -117.70
N ASP A 9 73.13 79.67 -117.21
CA ASP A 9 74.29 80.40 -117.75
C ASP A 9 75.43 80.51 -116.74
N LEU A 10 76.66 80.66 -117.25
CA LEU A 10 77.78 81.18 -116.47
C LEU A 10 77.76 82.71 -116.54
N LEU A 11 77.82 83.36 -115.38
CA LEU A 11 78.49 84.66 -115.28
C LEU A 11 79.28 84.73 -113.97
N CYS A 12 80.49 85.29 -114.01
CA CYS A 12 81.48 85.12 -112.96
C CYS A 12 81.32 86.14 -111.81
N PRO A 13 81.26 85.68 -110.53
CA PRO A 13 81.78 86.44 -109.41
C PRO A 13 83.31 86.61 -109.53
N PRO A 14 83.90 87.64 -108.91
CA PRO A 14 85.33 87.93 -109.01
C PRO A 14 86.22 86.80 -108.46
N GLU A 15 87.44 86.70 -108.98
CA GLU A 15 88.30 85.52 -108.80
C GLU A 15 88.67 85.26 -107.33
N GLY A 16 88.76 86.29 -106.49
CA GLY A 16 89.03 86.15 -105.05
C GLY A 16 87.91 85.47 -104.25
N ASP A 17 86.65 85.72 -104.61
CA ASP A 17 85.53 84.93 -104.05
C ASP A 17 85.52 83.53 -104.63
N ARG A 18 85.89 83.38 -105.91
CA ARG A 18 85.99 82.08 -106.56
C ARG A 18 87.06 81.19 -105.90
N THR A 19 88.22 81.74 -105.53
CA THR A 19 89.23 81.02 -104.74
C THR A 19 88.76 80.80 -103.32
N ALA A 20 88.19 81.78 -102.62
CA ALA A 20 87.70 81.60 -101.25
C ALA A 20 86.57 80.54 -101.13
N TYR A 21 85.62 80.51 -102.07
CA TYR A 21 84.60 79.45 -102.14
C TYR A 21 85.18 78.10 -102.58
N TYR A 22 86.18 78.07 -103.46
CA TYR A 22 86.84 76.83 -103.87
C TYR A 22 87.72 76.25 -102.74
N GLU A 23 88.44 77.09 -101.99
CA GLU A 23 89.26 76.71 -100.85
C GLU A 23 88.44 76.32 -99.63
N SER A 24 87.36 77.04 -99.32
CA SER A 24 86.41 76.63 -98.27
C SER A 24 85.66 75.36 -98.66
N SER A 25 85.25 75.20 -99.92
CA SER A 25 84.68 73.95 -100.44
C SER A 25 85.69 72.80 -100.39
N GLN A 26 86.95 73.01 -100.76
CA GLN A 26 88.01 72.01 -100.59
C GLN A 26 88.31 71.71 -99.12
N SER A 27 88.24 72.70 -98.22
CA SER A 27 88.41 72.52 -96.78
C SER A 27 87.25 71.71 -96.18
N ILE A 28 86.01 71.98 -96.61
CA ILE A 28 84.83 71.20 -96.25
C ILE A 28 84.92 69.80 -96.86
N MET A 29 85.38 69.63 -98.11
CA MET A 29 85.61 68.30 -98.69
C MET A 29 86.72 67.52 -98.00
N LYS A 30 87.80 68.18 -97.52
CA LYS A 30 88.84 67.56 -96.69
C LYS A 30 88.28 67.12 -95.35
N LYS A 31 87.62 68.02 -94.60
CA LYS A 31 86.93 67.71 -93.34
C LYS A 31 85.88 66.60 -93.50
N ASN A 32 85.08 66.62 -94.56
CA ASN A 32 84.09 65.57 -94.83
C ASN A 32 84.77 64.23 -95.19
N ARG A 33 85.88 64.23 -95.93
CA ARG A 33 86.69 63.02 -96.17
C ARG A 33 87.29 62.50 -94.87
N GLU A 34 87.80 63.37 -94.01
CA GLU A 34 88.33 63.05 -92.68
C GLU A 34 87.26 62.47 -91.76
N SER A 35 86.07 63.08 -91.68
CA SER A 35 84.93 62.55 -90.93
C SER A 35 84.40 61.24 -91.51
N ILE A 36 84.37 61.07 -92.84
CA ILE A 36 84.03 59.77 -93.47
C ILE A 36 85.09 58.71 -93.16
N LEU A 37 86.37 59.07 -93.08
CA LEU A 37 87.44 58.17 -92.66
C LEU A 37 87.33 57.80 -91.17
N GLN A 38 87.05 58.77 -90.29
CA GLN A 38 86.77 58.56 -88.87
C GLN A 38 85.57 57.63 -88.69
N LEU A 39 84.41 57.96 -89.26
CA LEU A 39 83.21 57.12 -89.20
C LEU A 39 83.43 55.72 -89.79
N ARG A 40 84.29 55.56 -90.82
CA ARG A 40 84.69 54.24 -91.34
C ARG A 40 85.62 53.49 -90.39
N GLN A 41 86.54 54.17 -89.70
CA GLN A 41 87.39 53.58 -88.67
C GLN A 41 86.57 53.19 -87.43
N GLU A 42 85.63 54.02 -87.00
CA GLU A 42 84.70 53.76 -85.90
C GLU A 42 83.74 52.62 -86.23
N ASN A 43 83.13 52.58 -87.43
CA ASN A 43 82.37 51.42 -87.88
C ASN A 43 83.25 50.17 -87.90
N LYS A 44 84.48 50.23 -88.42
CA LYS A 44 85.42 49.10 -88.39
C LYS A 44 85.81 48.69 -86.95
N ARG A 45 85.82 49.61 -85.98
CA ARG A 45 86.01 49.32 -84.56
C ARG A 45 84.77 48.69 -83.94
N LEU A 46 83.57 49.19 -84.24
CA LEU A 46 82.29 48.65 -83.76
C LEU A 46 82.02 47.26 -84.32
N TYR A 47 82.28 47.02 -85.61
CA TYR A 47 82.22 45.68 -86.21
C TYR A 47 83.23 44.71 -85.59
N LYS A 48 84.44 45.19 -85.23
CA LYS A 48 85.40 44.39 -84.43
C LYS A 48 84.87 44.09 -83.03
N GLN A 49 84.43 45.09 -82.29
CA GLN A 49 83.90 44.92 -80.93
C GLN A 49 82.66 44.02 -80.89
N LEU A 50 81.80 44.10 -81.91
CA LEU A 50 80.66 43.20 -82.10
C LEU A 50 81.10 41.77 -82.45
N ALA A 51 82.10 41.60 -83.31
CA ALA A 51 82.67 40.28 -83.62
C ALA A 51 83.37 39.65 -82.40
N GLU A 52 84.14 40.43 -81.64
CA GLU A 52 84.81 40.04 -80.40
C GLU A 52 83.78 39.63 -79.33
N ALA A 53 82.70 40.39 -79.16
CA ALA A 53 81.58 40.04 -78.28
C ALA A 53 80.86 38.76 -78.73
N ASN A 54 80.54 38.63 -80.02
CA ASN A 54 79.90 37.44 -80.57
C ASN A 54 80.79 36.19 -80.46
N VAL A 55 82.11 36.30 -80.64
CA VAL A 55 83.07 35.22 -80.41
C VAL A 55 83.18 34.86 -78.93
N GLY A 56 83.10 35.84 -78.03
CA GLY A 56 83.00 35.62 -76.59
C GLY A 56 81.75 34.83 -76.19
N ASP A 57 80.57 35.26 -76.65
CA ASP A 57 79.31 34.55 -76.41
C ASP A 57 79.30 33.15 -77.05
N GLU A 58 79.80 32.99 -78.28
CA GLU A 58 79.91 31.67 -78.93
C GLU A 58 80.91 30.76 -78.17
N HIS A 59 81.99 31.30 -77.60
CA HIS A 59 82.92 30.53 -76.76
C HIS A 59 82.27 30.08 -75.43
N ILE A 60 81.57 30.99 -74.73
CA ILE A 60 80.83 30.68 -73.50
C ILE A 60 79.81 29.57 -73.76
N ILE A 61 79.03 29.67 -74.85
CA ILE A 61 78.05 28.66 -75.25
C ILE A 61 78.73 27.34 -75.68
N LYS A 62 79.88 27.41 -76.36
CA LYS A 62 80.66 26.23 -76.76
C LYS A 62 81.14 25.41 -75.56
N VAL A 63 81.56 26.07 -74.48
CA VAL A 63 82.02 25.45 -73.22
C VAL A 63 80.82 24.97 -72.38
N ALA A 64 79.83 25.82 -72.12
CA ALA A 64 78.68 25.48 -71.27
C ALA A 64 77.85 24.28 -71.79
N PHE A 65 77.76 24.12 -73.12
CA PHE A 65 77.05 23.01 -73.77
C PHE A 65 77.97 21.90 -74.30
N GLN A 66 79.25 21.86 -73.91
CA GLN A 66 80.23 20.87 -74.40
C GLN A 66 79.77 19.42 -74.22
N ASN A 67 79.06 19.12 -73.12
CA ASN A 67 78.54 17.79 -72.79
C ASN A 67 77.05 17.58 -73.17
N ARG A 68 76.43 18.48 -73.94
CA ARG A 68 74.97 18.47 -74.21
C ARG A 68 74.58 18.25 -75.69
N GLY A 69 75.54 17.88 -76.54
CA GLY A 69 75.27 17.46 -77.92
C GLY A 69 74.39 18.45 -78.70
N THR A 70 73.29 17.96 -79.28
CA THR A 70 72.36 18.73 -80.13
C THR A 70 71.65 19.88 -79.42
N GLU A 71 71.64 19.97 -78.08
CA GLU A 71 71.05 21.14 -77.40
C GLU A 71 71.88 22.42 -77.65
N LYS A 72 73.16 22.27 -78.03
CA LYS A 72 74.11 23.35 -78.33
C LYS A 72 73.72 24.20 -79.55
N ASP A 73 73.27 23.57 -80.62
CA ASP A 73 72.96 24.26 -81.88
C ASP A 73 71.77 25.21 -81.75
N ALA A 74 70.82 24.90 -80.86
CA ALA A 74 69.68 25.75 -80.55
C ALA A 74 70.04 27.10 -79.92
N TYR A 75 71.26 27.27 -79.40
CA TYR A 75 71.73 28.51 -78.77
C TYR A 75 72.84 29.21 -79.56
N ARG A 76 73.35 28.61 -80.64
CA ARG A 76 74.55 29.07 -81.37
C ARG A 76 74.46 30.50 -81.91
N ASN A 77 73.25 30.99 -82.17
CA ASN A 77 72.98 32.33 -82.70
C ASN A 77 72.38 33.29 -81.65
N MET A 78 72.48 32.97 -80.35
CA MET A 78 71.94 33.77 -79.25
C MET A 78 73.08 34.36 -78.41
N SER A 79 72.88 35.57 -77.87
CA SER A 79 73.78 36.10 -76.84
C SER A 79 73.67 35.25 -75.55
N GLY A 80 74.75 35.14 -74.77
CA GLY A 80 74.83 34.27 -73.59
C GLY A 80 73.72 34.52 -72.57
N LYS A 81 73.27 35.77 -72.41
CA LYS A 81 72.13 36.14 -71.55
C LYS A 81 70.80 35.57 -72.05
N ALA A 82 70.57 35.60 -73.37
CA ALA A 82 69.35 35.09 -73.99
C ALA A 82 69.31 33.56 -74.02
N ALA A 83 70.47 32.92 -74.21
CA ALA A 83 70.64 31.47 -74.04
C ALA A 83 70.36 31.04 -72.60
N LEU A 84 70.83 31.80 -71.60
CA LEU A 84 70.55 31.54 -70.18
C LEU A 84 69.06 31.66 -69.88
N THR A 85 68.38 32.76 -70.26
CA THR A 85 66.94 32.93 -69.96
C THR A 85 66.06 31.89 -70.64
N THR A 86 66.42 31.42 -71.83
CA THR A 86 65.67 30.35 -72.53
C THR A 86 65.97 28.96 -71.97
N LEU A 87 67.19 28.71 -71.48
CA LEU A 87 67.52 27.52 -70.70
C LEU A 87 66.74 27.50 -69.38
N ASP A 88 66.66 28.62 -68.66
CA ASP A 88 65.89 28.74 -67.41
C ASP A 88 64.40 28.49 -67.64
N GLN A 89 63.80 29.04 -68.72
CA GLN A 89 62.43 28.71 -69.10
C GLN A 89 62.22 27.22 -69.40
N ARG A 90 63.19 26.55 -70.04
CA ARG A 90 63.18 25.08 -70.24
C ARG A 90 63.35 24.30 -68.94
N VAL A 91 64.17 24.78 -68.01
CA VAL A 91 64.33 24.17 -66.68
C VAL A 91 63.04 24.33 -65.88
N LEU A 92 62.43 25.51 -65.85
CA LEU A 92 61.16 25.78 -65.18
C LEU A 92 60.02 24.94 -65.76
N SER A 93 59.94 24.75 -67.09
CA SER A 93 58.91 23.89 -67.69
C SER A 93 59.13 22.40 -67.40
N LYS A 94 60.38 21.91 -67.45
CA LYS A 94 60.75 20.55 -67.01
C LYS A 94 60.46 20.33 -65.53
N THR A 95 60.77 21.29 -64.66
CA THR A 95 60.49 21.24 -63.21
C THR A 95 58.98 21.28 -62.92
N LYS A 96 58.20 22.11 -63.62
CA LYS A 96 56.72 22.10 -63.51
C LYS A 96 56.15 20.74 -63.92
N ARG A 97 56.61 20.15 -65.04
CA ARG A 97 56.20 18.80 -65.47
C ARG A 97 56.60 17.72 -64.46
N LEU A 98 57.81 17.81 -63.89
CA LEU A 98 58.31 16.87 -62.88
C LEU A 98 57.54 16.99 -61.54
N ASN A 99 57.14 18.21 -61.15
CA ASN A 99 56.31 18.41 -59.96
C ASN A 99 54.86 17.94 -60.16
N ALA A 100 54.28 18.15 -61.35
CA ALA A 100 53.00 17.57 -61.72
C ALA A 100 53.04 16.02 -61.69
N LEU A 101 54.09 15.42 -62.26
CA LEU A 101 54.31 13.97 -62.20
C LEU A 101 54.47 13.48 -60.76
N LYS A 102 55.28 14.15 -59.93
CA LYS A 102 55.40 13.85 -58.49
C LYS A 102 54.05 13.90 -57.78
N HIS A 103 53.21 14.90 -58.06
CA HIS A 103 51.87 14.98 -57.49
C HIS A 103 50.99 13.81 -57.93
N THR A 104 51.00 13.43 -59.21
CA THR A 104 50.28 12.22 -59.68
C THR A 104 50.81 10.95 -59.02
N THR A 105 52.13 10.79 -58.87
CA THR A 105 52.72 9.64 -58.17
C THR A 105 52.33 9.63 -56.70
N GLN A 106 52.33 10.77 -56.01
CA GLN A 106 51.93 10.87 -54.60
C GLN A 106 50.43 10.63 -54.38
N THR A 107 49.57 11.08 -55.29
CA THR A 107 48.13 10.77 -55.23
C THR A 107 47.88 9.29 -55.50
N TYR A 108 48.52 8.68 -56.50
CA TYR A 108 48.47 7.22 -56.69
C TYR A 108 49.05 6.45 -55.50
N GLN A 109 50.15 6.91 -54.88
CA GLN A 109 50.72 6.31 -53.68
C GLN A 109 49.74 6.34 -52.51
N ARG A 110 49.10 7.49 -52.25
CA ARG A 110 48.03 7.61 -51.24
C ARG A 110 46.87 6.67 -51.55
N CYS A 111 46.31 6.71 -52.76
CA CYS A 111 45.22 5.80 -53.13
C CYS A 111 45.61 4.31 -53.00
N LEU A 112 46.88 3.96 -53.20
CA LEU A 112 47.41 2.60 -53.04
C LEU A 112 47.68 2.27 -51.55
N GLU A 113 48.01 3.25 -50.71
CA GLU A 113 48.09 3.13 -49.26
C GLU A 113 46.69 3.01 -48.63
N ASP A 114 45.74 3.84 -49.04
CA ASP A 114 44.32 3.75 -48.68
C ASP A 114 43.75 2.39 -49.11
N LEU A 115 43.97 1.97 -50.36
CA LEU A 115 43.55 0.65 -50.84
C LEU A 115 44.27 -0.51 -50.12
N LYS A 116 45.52 -0.32 -49.65
CA LYS A 116 46.20 -1.29 -48.75
C LYS A 116 45.60 -1.29 -47.34
N MET A 117 45.10 -0.17 -46.84
CA MET A 117 44.44 -0.08 -45.53
C MET A 117 43.03 -0.65 -45.60
N GLU A 118 42.27 -0.40 -46.67
CA GLU A 118 41.02 -1.10 -46.97
C GLU A 118 41.27 -2.59 -47.18
N TYR A 119 42.27 -3.00 -47.95
CA TYR A 119 42.63 -4.42 -48.09
C TYR A 119 42.99 -5.06 -46.75
N LYS A 120 43.65 -4.35 -45.82
CA LYS A 120 43.89 -4.82 -44.44
C LYS A 120 42.63 -4.88 -43.58
N ARG A 121 41.67 -3.96 -43.74
CA ARG A 121 40.36 -3.99 -43.06
C ARG A 121 39.49 -5.14 -43.58
N VAL A 122 39.42 -5.30 -44.91
CA VAL A 122 38.55 -6.27 -45.62
C VAL A 122 39.15 -7.68 -45.63
N LYS A 123 40.47 -7.84 -45.43
CA LYS A 123 41.13 -9.15 -45.34
C LYS A 123 41.50 -9.52 -43.89
N PRO A 124 40.62 -10.21 -43.14
CA PRO A 124 40.99 -10.86 -41.89
C PRO A 124 41.94 -12.03 -42.17
N GLU A 125 43.25 -11.78 -42.07
CA GLU A 125 44.38 -12.73 -42.02
C GLU A 125 44.36 -13.94 -43.00
N GLY A 126 43.71 -13.77 -44.16
CA GLY A 126 43.58 -14.80 -45.20
C GLY A 126 44.85 -15.05 -46.02
N SER A 127 45.97 -15.39 -45.38
CA SER A 127 47.22 -15.74 -46.08
C SER A 127 48.18 -16.69 -45.35
N ARG A 128 47.70 -17.43 -44.33
CA ARG A 128 48.45 -18.53 -43.71
C ARG A 128 47.51 -19.68 -43.35
N GLY A 129 47.26 -20.55 -44.34
CA GLY A 129 46.16 -21.52 -44.41
C GLY A 129 46.16 -22.68 -43.39
N ALA A 130 46.78 -22.51 -42.23
CA ALA A 130 46.75 -23.45 -41.11
C ALA A 130 46.37 -22.79 -39.77
N GLN A 131 46.37 -21.44 -39.67
CA GLN A 131 46.11 -20.73 -38.40
C GLN A 131 44.75 -20.00 -38.37
N SER A 132 44.10 -19.79 -39.51
CA SER A 132 42.80 -19.11 -39.59
C SER A 132 41.60 -19.98 -39.19
N ALA A 133 41.77 -21.30 -39.14
CA ALA A 133 40.78 -22.20 -38.54
C ALA A 133 40.84 -22.05 -37.01
N ASP A 134 42.03 -22.24 -36.43
CA ASP A 134 42.35 -22.08 -35.01
C ASP A 134 41.95 -20.69 -34.46
N ALA A 135 42.23 -19.60 -35.19
CA ALA A 135 41.78 -18.26 -34.79
C ALA A 135 40.24 -18.06 -34.84
N ARG A 136 39.52 -18.83 -35.66
CA ARG A 136 38.04 -18.79 -35.72
C ARG A 136 37.38 -19.73 -34.72
N THR A 137 37.99 -20.87 -34.39
CA THR A 137 37.54 -21.71 -33.27
C THR A 137 37.77 -20.97 -31.97
N ARG A 138 38.97 -20.43 -31.70
CA ARG A 138 39.25 -19.65 -30.49
C ARG A 138 38.25 -18.52 -30.26
N LYS A 139 37.87 -17.76 -31.29
CA LYS A 139 36.82 -16.73 -31.15
C LYS A 139 35.44 -17.31 -30.83
N LYS A 140 35.05 -18.42 -31.46
CA LYS A 140 33.81 -19.14 -31.10
C LYS A 140 33.87 -19.75 -29.69
N ASP A 141 35.05 -20.17 -29.23
CA ASP A 141 35.27 -20.73 -27.90
C ASP A 141 35.24 -19.61 -26.85
N GLU A 142 35.84 -18.45 -27.13
CA GLU A 142 35.71 -17.20 -26.36
C GLU A 142 34.25 -16.74 -26.31
N ASP A 143 33.56 -16.65 -27.45
CA ASP A 143 32.13 -16.31 -27.52
C ASP A 143 31.26 -17.31 -26.75
N ALA A 144 31.55 -18.62 -26.81
CA ALA A 144 30.87 -19.65 -26.05
C ALA A 144 31.24 -19.67 -24.55
N MET A 145 32.41 -19.17 -24.15
CA MET A 145 32.76 -18.91 -22.75
C MET A 145 32.04 -17.66 -22.23
N ASN A 146 31.97 -16.60 -23.04
CA ASN A 146 31.23 -15.37 -22.73
C ASN A 146 29.73 -15.64 -22.61
N LEU A 147 29.15 -16.42 -23.52
CA LEU A 147 27.75 -16.84 -23.48
C LEU A 147 27.46 -17.66 -22.21
N ARG A 148 28.28 -18.68 -21.89
CA ARG A 148 28.16 -19.43 -20.63
C ARG A 148 28.36 -18.57 -19.38
N ALA A 149 29.21 -17.55 -19.43
CA ALA A 149 29.39 -16.60 -18.33
C ALA A 149 28.17 -15.68 -18.15
N LEU A 150 27.53 -15.27 -19.25
CA LEU A 150 26.28 -14.49 -19.24
C LEU A 150 25.10 -15.34 -18.76
N GLU A 151 24.97 -16.59 -19.20
CA GLU A 151 23.98 -17.56 -18.70
C GLU A 151 24.15 -17.77 -17.19
N ASN A 152 25.38 -18.08 -16.74
CA ASN A 152 25.71 -18.20 -15.31
C ASN A 152 25.44 -16.91 -14.51
N SER A 153 25.49 -15.74 -15.15
CA SER A 153 25.15 -14.45 -14.53
C SER A 153 23.63 -14.27 -14.42
N LEU A 154 22.91 -14.60 -15.49
CA LEU A 154 21.45 -14.57 -15.58
C LEU A 154 20.80 -15.51 -14.56
N GLU A 155 21.29 -16.75 -14.44
CA GLU A 155 20.80 -17.70 -13.44
C GLU A 155 21.02 -17.18 -12.01
N LYS A 156 22.18 -16.55 -11.75
CA LYS A 156 22.50 -15.95 -10.44
C LYS A 156 21.66 -14.71 -10.13
N THR A 157 21.26 -13.91 -11.13
CA THR A 157 20.31 -12.81 -10.90
C THR A 157 18.89 -13.35 -10.71
N GLN A 158 18.45 -14.31 -11.51
CA GLN A 158 17.14 -14.97 -11.33
C GLN A 158 17.00 -15.64 -9.96
N PHE A 159 18.04 -16.33 -9.47
CA PHE A 159 18.03 -16.92 -8.13
C PHE A 159 17.87 -15.83 -7.05
N LYS A 160 18.62 -14.73 -7.16
CA LYS A 160 18.49 -13.58 -6.25
C LYS A 160 17.13 -12.90 -6.32
N CYS A 161 16.51 -12.82 -7.50
CA CYS A 161 15.14 -12.32 -7.64
C CYS A 161 14.15 -13.23 -6.90
N LYS A 162 14.19 -14.55 -7.12
CA LYS A 162 13.34 -15.52 -6.41
C LYS A 162 13.58 -15.53 -4.90
N GLU A 163 14.82 -15.34 -4.46
CA GLU A 163 15.18 -15.18 -3.04
C GLU A 163 14.59 -13.89 -2.46
N ALA A 164 14.69 -12.77 -3.18
CA ALA A 164 14.07 -11.50 -2.79
C ALA A 164 12.53 -11.55 -2.79
N GLU A 165 11.90 -12.26 -3.74
CA GLU A 165 10.46 -12.53 -3.79
C GLU A 165 10.00 -13.38 -2.60
N ASN A 166 10.76 -14.41 -2.23
CA ASN A 166 10.51 -15.22 -1.03
C ASN A 166 10.65 -14.37 0.26
N ILE A 167 11.71 -13.55 0.36
CA ILE A 167 11.90 -12.62 1.49
C ILE A 167 10.74 -11.61 1.56
N MET A 168 10.34 -11.01 0.43
CA MET A 168 9.24 -10.05 0.33
C MET A 168 7.90 -10.68 0.72
N THR A 169 7.57 -11.87 0.19
CA THR A 169 6.33 -12.57 0.55
C THR A 169 6.30 -13.01 2.02
N ASN A 170 7.45 -13.32 2.63
CA ASN A 170 7.53 -13.59 4.07
C ASN A 170 7.38 -12.32 4.92
N TYR A 171 7.93 -11.18 4.51
CA TYR A 171 7.64 -9.89 5.16
C TYR A 171 6.18 -9.46 5.00
N LEU A 172 5.54 -9.75 3.86
CA LEU A 172 4.11 -9.49 3.66
C LEU A 172 3.23 -10.39 4.56
N LYS A 173 3.57 -11.68 4.73
CA LYS A 173 2.89 -12.56 5.71
C LYS A 173 3.07 -12.06 7.14
N LEU A 174 4.29 -11.69 7.54
CA LEU A 174 4.56 -11.12 8.86
C LEU A 174 3.77 -9.83 9.08
N LYS A 175 3.69 -8.96 8.07
CA LYS A 175 2.86 -7.75 8.12
C LYS A 175 1.38 -8.10 8.30
N SER A 176 0.84 -9.05 7.54
CA SER A 176 -0.57 -9.50 7.69
C SER A 176 -0.83 -9.97 9.12
N HIS A 177 0.02 -10.87 9.63
CA HIS A 177 -0.10 -11.39 11.00
C HIS A 177 -0.02 -10.29 12.07
N MET A 178 0.91 -9.34 11.95
CA MET A 178 0.99 -8.19 12.87
C MET A 178 -0.20 -7.24 12.75
N GLN A 179 -0.81 -7.11 11.55
CA GLN A 179 -2.05 -6.36 11.38
C GLN A 179 -3.24 -7.10 12.01
N GLU A 180 -3.34 -8.42 11.83
CA GLU A 180 -4.34 -9.27 12.48
C GLU A 180 -4.23 -9.20 14.02
N GLU A 181 -3.02 -9.31 14.58
CA GLU A 181 -2.76 -9.13 16.02
C GLU A 181 -3.17 -7.72 16.50
N SER A 182 -2.83 -6.66 15.73
CA SER A 182 -3.18 -5.28 16.07
C SER A 182 -4.68 -5.03 16.18
N LEU A 183 -5.50 -5.78 15.43
CA LEU A 183 -6.96 -5.74 15.54
C LEU A 183 -7.49 -6.48 16.78
N THR A 184 -6.79 -7.52 17.27
CA THR A 184 -7.18 -8.25 18.49
C THR A 184 -6.84 -7.50 19.77
N PHE A 185 -5.79 -6.67 19.79
CA PHE A 185 -5.38 -5.94 21.00
C PHE A 185 -6.45 -4.98 21.52
N GLN A 186 -7.26 -4.35 20.66
CA GLN A 186 -8.34 -3.48 21.13
C GLN A 186 -9.38 -4.27 21.93
N GLY A 187 -9.89 -5.38 21.39
CA GLY A 187 -10.87 -6.22 22.10
C GLY A 187 -10.31 -6.84 23.39
N GLN A 188 -9.00 -7.10 23.46
CA GLN A 188 -8.34 -7.51 24.70
C GLN A 188 -8.31 -6.37 25.72
N LEU A 189 -7.96 -5.14 25.31
CA LEU A 189 -8.00 -3.96 26.17
C LEU A 189 -9.43 -3.67 26.66
N ASP A 190 -10.42 -3.68 25.78
CA ASP A 190 -11.84 -3.48 26.10
C ASP A 190 -12.30 -4.49 27.18
N SER A 191 -11.93 -5.77 27.04
CA SER A 191 -12.26 -6.80 28.03
C SER A 191 -11.59 -6.59 29.39
N LEU A 192 -10.35 -6.11 29.40
CA LEU A 192 -9.61 -5.79 30.63
C LEU A 192 -10.14 -4.52 31.30
N GLU A 193 -10.59 -3.53 30.53
CA GLU A 193 -11.26 -2.34 31.06
C GLU A 193 -12.62 -2.68 31.67
N GLU A 194 -13.39 -3.59 31.05
CA GLU A 194 -14.61 -4.16 31.63
C GLU A 194 -14.34 -4.90 32.95
N GLU A 195 -13.31 -5.75 33.04
CA GLU A 195 -12.93 -6.46 34.27
C GLU A 195 -12.49 -5.47 35.37
N ILE A 196 -11.69 -4.45 35.01
CA ILE A 196 -11.29 -3.38 35.93
C ILE A 196 -12.51 -2.58 36.41
N PHE A 197 -13.52 -2.34 35.56
CA PHE A 197 -14.75 -1.67 35.96
C PHE A 197 -15.56 -2.52 36.96
N LYS A 198 -15.77 -3.81 36.64
CA LYS A 198 -16.48 -4.77 37.51
C LYS A 198 -15.80 -4.87 38.89
N HIS A 199 -14.48 -5.03 38.93
CA HIS A 199 -13.72 -5.07 40.19
C HIS A 199 -13.74 -3.74 40.98
N ARG A 200 -13.84 -2.58 40.31
CA ARG A 200 -14.05 -1.28 40.99
C ARG A 200 -15.44 -1.20 41.63
N GLU A 201 -16.47 -1.70 40.96
CA GLU A 201 -17.83 -1.76 41.51
C GLU A 201 -17.91 -2.74 42.69
N GLU A 202 -17.35 -3.93 42.56
CA GLU A 202 -17.22 -4.92 43.64
C GLU A 202 -16.50 -4.32 44.87
N LEU A 203 -15.38 -3.63 44.65
CA LEU A 203 -14.61 -2.98 45.71
C LEU A 203 -15.41 -1.86 46.38
N HIS A 204 -16.13 -1.03 45.61
CA HIS A 204 -17.04 -0.02 46.17
C HIS A 204 -18.17 -0.65 46.99
N ASN A 205 -18.77 -1.73 46.50
CA ASN A 205 -19.83 -2.46 47.21
C ASN A 205 -19.31 -3.13 48.51
N LEU A 206 -18.09 -3.68 48.49
CA LEU A 206 -17.40 -4.19 49.67
C LEU A 206 -17.06 -3.08 50.68
N GLN A 207 -16.62 -1.91 50.22
CA GLN A 207 -16.42 -0.74 51.08
C GLN A 207 -17.74 -0.27 51.71
N ALA A 208 -18.83 -0.20 50.94
CA ALA A 208 -20.14 0.17 51.44
C ALA A 208 -20.67 -0.84 52.48
N MET A 209 -20.44 -2.14 52.30
CA MET A 209 -20.75 -3.16 53.31
C MET A 209 -19.85 -3.06 54.55
N SER A 210 -18.55 -2.82 54.38
CA SER A 210 -17.61 -2.60 55.49
C SER A 210 -18.02 -1.40 56.35
N ASN A 211 -18.37 -0.28 55.71
CA ASN A 211 -18.85 0.92 56.39
C ASN A 211 -20.16 0.66 57.15
N LYS A 212 -21.13 -0.05 56.55
CA LYS A 212 -22.37 -0.47 57.23
C LYS A 212 -22.09 -1.38 58.44
N ALA A 213 -21.16 -2.33 58.31
CA ALA A 213 -20.77 -3.23 59.39
C ALA A 213 -20.05 -2.50 60.54
N GLN A 214 -19.18 -1.54 60.23
CA GLN A 214 -18.50 -0.71 61.23
C GLN A 214 -19.50 0.22 61.95
N LEU A 215 -20.43 0.86 61.24
CA LEU A 215 -21.49 1.68 61.84
C LEU A 215 -22.41 0.83 62.76
N SER A 216 -22.80 -0.37 62.33
CA SER A 216 -23.60 -1.30 63.15
C SER A 216 -22.85 -1.73 64.43
N LYS A 217 -21.55 -2.01 64.31
CA LYS A 217 -20.65 -2.33 65.44
C LYS A 217 -20.43 -1.14 66.38
N GLU A 218 -20.42 0.09 65.87
CA GLU A 218 -20.33 1.31 66.69
C GLU A 218 -21.65 1.61 67.40
N ALA A 219 -22.80 1.43 66.74
CA ALA A 219 -24.11 1.51 67.36
C ALA A 219 -24.28 0.46 68.48
N ALA A 220 -23.98 -0.81 68.22
CA ALA A 220 -24.04 -1.87 69.23
C ALA A 220 -23.09 -1.62 70.42
N LYS A 221 -21.93 -0.99 70.20
CA LYS A 221 -21.04 -0.54 71.29
C LYS A 221 -21.65 0.61 72.10
N ALA A 222 -22.27 1.59 71.45
CA ALA A 222 -22.93 2.71 72.13
C ALA A 222 -24.14 2.23 72.96
N GLU A 223 -24.94 1.31 72.42
CA GLU A 223 -26.02 0.64 73.15
C GLU A 223 -25.52 -0.15 74.36
N LEU A 224 -24.42 -0.92 74.21
CA LEU A 224 -23.79 -1.63 75.32
C LEU A 224 -23.31 -0.66 76.40
N GLN A 225 -22.63 0.43 76.04
CA GLN A 225 -22.18 1.45 76.99
C GLN A 225 -23.34 2.13 77.73
N GLN A 226 -24.44 2.43 77.02
CA GLN A 226 -25.65 2.97 77.65
C GLN A 226 -26.28 1.98 78.64
N GLN A 227 -26.33 0.69 78.31
CA GLN A 227 -26.81 -0.34 79.23
C GLN A 227 -25.89 -0.55 80.44
N GLU A 228 -24.57 -0.53 80.24
CA GLU A 228 -23.58 -0.58 81.33
C GLU A 228 -23.70 0.62 82.27
N GLU A 229 -23.88 1.83 81.74
CA GLU A 229 -24.15 3.03 82.53
C GLU A 229 -25.46 2.95 83.31
N LEU A 230 -26.54 2.47 82.69
CA LEU A 230 -27.84 2.30 83.35
C LEU A 230 -27.75 1.27 84.48
N LEU A 231 -27.12 0.12 84.24
CA LEU A 231 -26.86 -0.88 85.28
C LEU A 231 -25.96 -0.36 86.41
N TYR A 232 -25.00 0.52 86.11
CA TYR A 232 -24.18 1.17 87.14
C TYR A 232 -25.00 2.17 87.98
N LYS A 233 -25.86 2.98 87.34
CA LYS A 233 -26.81 3.89 88.00
C LYS A 233 -27.77 3.12 88.92
N GLU A 234 -28.42 2.08 88.40
CA GLU A 234 -29.29 1.19 89.20
C GLU A 234 -28.55 0.56 90.40
N ARG A 235 -27.32 0.06 90.20
CA ARG A 235 -26.54 -0.55 91.29
C ARG A 235 -26.23 0.47 92.39
N LYS A 236 -25.84 1.69 92.02
CA LYS A 236 -25.55 2.79 92.94
C LYS A 236 -26.81 3.26 93.69
N GLU A 237 -27.96 3.28 93.03
CA GLU A 237 -29.25 3.58 93.65
C GLU A 237 -29.68 2.48 94.63
N ARG A 238 -29.61 1.21 94.22
CA ARG A 238 -29.88 0.05 95.10
C ARG A 238 -28.95 0.05 96.32
N GLU A 239 -27.67 0.35 96.15
CA GLU A 239 -26.71 0.45 97.25
C GLU A 239 -27.03 1.64 98.19
N SER A 240 -27.34 2.81 97.64
CA SER A 240 -27.80 3.98 98.41
C SER A 240 -29.06 3.66 99.24
N ILE A 241 -30.03 2.97 98.64
CA ILE A 241 -31.26 2.49 99.30
C ILE A 241 -30.90 1.52 100.43
N ILE A 242 -30.05 0.51 100.18
CA ILE A 242 -29.57 -0.44 101.20
C ILE A 242 -28.86 0.27 102.36
N VAL A 243 -27.99 1.25 102.07
CA VAL A 243 -27.31 2.06 103.10
C VAL A 243 -28.33 2.88 103.91
N SER A 244 -29.36 3.44 103.27
CA SER A 244 -30.43 4.18 103.96
C SER A 244 -31.26 3.27 104.90
N TYR A 245 -31.54 2.02 104.49
CA TYR A 245 -32.23 1.05 105.34
C TYR A 245 -31.34 0.52 106.46
N ARG A 246 -30.05 0.26 106.20
CA ARG A 246 -29.07 -0.09 107.26
C ARG A 246 -29.00 0.99 108.33
N ARG A 247 -28.92 2.26 107.93
CA ARG A 247 -28.94 3.39 108.86
C ARG A 247 -30.23 3.43 109.68
N LYS A 248 -31.42 3.29 109.07
CA LYS A 248 -32.70 3.21 109.81
C LYS A 248 -32.73 2.06 110.81
N VAL A 249 -32.19 0.89 110.44
CA VAL A 249 -32.07 -0.27 111.35
C VAL A 249 -31.09 -0.01 112.50
N GLU A 250 -29.97 0.66 112.24
CA GLU A 250 -29.00 1.08 113.26
C GLU A 250 -29.57 2.18 114.18
N GLU A 251 -30.34 3.13 113.64
CA GLU A 251 -31.08 4.15 114.39
C GLU A 251 -32.15 3.51 115.28
N HIS A 252 -32.95 2.57 114.77
CA HIS A 252 -33.92 1.82 115.55
C HIS A 252 -33.26 0.93 116.61
N LYS A 253 -32.11 0.29 116.32
CA LYS A 253 -31.33 -0.42 117.34
C LYS A 253 -30.81 0.54 118.40
N ALA A 254 -30.23 1.67 118.03
CA ALA A 254 -29.76 2.69 118.97
C ALA A 254 -30.89 3.36 119.77
N GLN A 255 -32.12 3.38 119.26
CA GLN A 255 -33.33 3.75 120.00
C GLN A 255 -33.75 2.62 120.96
N PHE A 256 -33.78 1.37 120.50
CA PHE A 256 -34.07 0.21 121.34
C PHE A 256 -33.07 0.09 122.49
N ASP A 257 -31.76 0.18 122.23
CA ASP A 257 -30.69 0.27 123.23
C ASP A 257 -30.87 1.41 124.25
N LYS A 258 -31.48 2.53 123.85
CA LYS A 258 -31.80 3.65 124.76
C LYS A 258 -33.06 3.38 125.56
N VAL A 259 -34.05 2.71 124.97
CA VAL A 259 -35.28 2.26 125.64
C VAL A 259 -34.99 1.13 126.61
N ASP A 260 -34.13 0.18 126.27
CA ASP A 260 -33.68 -0.92 127.11
C ASP A 260 -32.80 -0.42 128.27
N ARG A 261 -31.84 0.48 128.01
CA ARG A 261 -31.12 1.18 129.10
C ARG A 261 -32.07 1.96 130.02
N ARG A 262 -33.13 2.59 129.48
CA ARG A 262 -34.19 3.22 130.28
C ARG A 262 -35.05 2.18 131.00
N TYR A 263 -35.31 1.02 130.42
CA TYR A 263 -36.08 -0.07 131.01
C TYR A 263 -35.32 -0.70 132.20
N LEU A 264 -34.02 -0.96 132.07
CA LEU A 264 -33.16 -1.34 133.19
C LEU A 264 -33.03 -0.23 134.25
N GLN A 265 -33.10 1.05 133.85
CA GLN A 265 -33.14 2.19 134.79
C GLN A 265 -34.49 2.24 135.55
N THR A 266 -35.61 1.94 134.88
CA THR A 266 -36.97 2.03 135.42
C THR A 266 -37.41 0.77 136.16
N GLN A 267 -36.94 -0.43 135.81
CA GLN A 267 -37.21 -1.67 136.57
C GLN A 267 -36.72 -1.64 138.03
N ARG A 268 -35.90 -0.65 138.40
CA ARG A 268 -35.47 -0.40 139.78
C ARG A 268 -36.42 0.49 140.59
N THR A 269 -37.47 1.05 139.99
CA THR A 269 -38.36 2.02 140.66
C THR A 269 -39.83 1.83 140.29
N THR A 270 -40.66 1.73 141.33
CA THR A 270 -42.14 1.69 141.30
C THR A 270 -42.77 0.32 141.00
N MET A 271 -43.82 -0.01 141.76
CA MET A 271 -44.61 -1.25 141.69
C MET A 271 -46.06 -0.96 141.25
N GLN A 272 -46.79 -2.06 141.02
CA GLN A 272 -48.26 -2.27 141.01
C GLN A 272 -49.10 -1.28 141.85
N PRO A 273 -50.43 -1.10 141.59
CA PRO A 273 -51.32 -1.90 140.73
C PRO A 273 -51.92 -1.02 139.57
N ASP A 274 -53.17 -0.99 139.09
CA ASP A 274 -54.46 -1.58 139.52
C ASP A 274 -55.54 -1.61 138.39
N GLU A 275 -56.72 -2.18 138.71
CA GLU A 275 -57.96 -2.28 137.90
C GLU A 275 -58.81 -0.94 137.94
N VAL A 276 -60.04 -0.75 137.42
CA VAL A 276 -61.16 -1.61 136.99
C VAL A 276 -62.16 -0.85 136.05
N SER A 277 -63.09 -1.60 135.42
CA SER A 277 -64.51 -1.24 135.18
C SER A 277 -64.92 -0.31 134.01
N SER A 278 -66.24 -0.12 133.86
CA SER A 278 -66.96 0.05 132.60
C SER A 278 -68.21 0.96 132.67
N GLU A 279 -68.86 1.13 131.49
CA GLU A 279 -70.30 1.33 131.28
C GLU A 279 -70.93 2.76 131.29
N ALA A 280 -71.49 3.12 130.12
CA ALA A 280 -72.62 4.06 129.88
C ALA A 280 -72.49 5.54 130.35
N LEU A 281 -73.33 6.52 129.97
CA LEU A 281 -74.69 6.52 129.40
C LEU A 281 -75.10 7.90 128.79
N ARG A 282 -75.49 7.96 127.49
CA ARG A 282 -76.41 9.00 126.88
C ARG A 282 -75.94 10.50 126.91
N THR A 283 -76.55 11.52 126.26
CA THR A 283 -77.41 11.71 125.05
C THR A 283 -77.50 13.22 124.74
N THR A 284 -77.48 13.64 123.46
CA THR A 284 -78.30 14.76 122.88
C THR A 284 -78.05 14.92 121.37
N THR A 285 -78.87 15.54 120.50
CA THR A 285 -80.35 15.62 120.34
C THR A 285 -80.70 16.52 119.13
N ARG A 286 -81.40 15.97 118.10
CA ARG A 286 -82.37 16.63 117.16
C ARG A 286 -81.90 17.30 115.83
N MET A 287 -82.76 17.14 114.80
CA MET A 287 -82.98 17.95 113.56
C MET A 287 -82.11 17.73 112.29
N ALA A 288 -82.50 16.82 111.36
CA ALA A 288 -82.18 16.89 109.89
C ALA A 288 -82.92 15.85 108.98
N GLY A 289 -84.17 15.45 109.28
CA GLY A 289 -84.79 14.19 108.77
C GLY A 289 -85.11 14.00 107.27
N GLU A 290 -84.66 14.89 106.39
CA GLU A 290 -84.74 14.74 104.92
C GLU A 290 -83.34 14.70 104.28
N GLU A 291 -82.43 15.59 104.71
CA GLU A 291 -81.00 15.54 104.34
C GLU A 291 -80.36 14.22 104.78
N GLU A 292 -80.69 13.73 105.98
CA GLU A 292 -80.19 12.46 106.54
C GLU A 292 -80.48 11.24 105.63
N LYS A 293 -81.59 11.26 104.88
CA LYS A 293 -81.92 10.20 103.91
C LYS A 293 -81.12 10.34 102.62
N ALA A 294 -80.95 11.56 102.11
CA ALA A 294 -80.11 11.81 100.94
C ALA A 294 -78.66 11.42 101.24
N ILE A 295 -78.12 11.86 102.38
CA ILE A 295 -76.81 11.50 102.91
C ILE A 295 -76.68 9.98 103.00
N SER A 296 -77.62 9.27 103.64
CA SER A 296 -77.61 7.80 103.70
C SER A 296 -77.57 7.13 102.32
N THR A 297 -78.35 7.60 101.33
CA THR A 297 -78.29 7.03 99.96
C THR A 297 -76.98 7.33 99.23
N PHE A 298 -76.34 8.46 99.51
CA PHE A 298 -75.00 8.77 99.00
C PHE A 298 -73.92 7.95 99.72
N GLU A 299 -74.01 7.77 101.04
CA GLU A 299 -73.10 6.92 101.82
C GLU A 299 -73.17 5.46 101.37
N GLU A 300 -74.35 4.90 101.13
CA GLU A 300 -74.51 3.57 100.54
C GLU A 300 -73.87 3.47 99.13
N ALA A 301 -73.95 4.54 98.33
CA ALA A 301 -73.33 4.58 97.01
C ALA A 301 -71.80 4.68 97.11
N PHE A 302 -71.28 5.53 98.01
CA PHE A 302 -69.85 5.66 98.27
C PHE A 302 -69.26 4.39 98.88
N GLN A 303 -69.97 3.71 99.77
CA GLN A 303 -69.53 2.43 100.34
C GLN A 303 -69.43 1.35 99.26
N ARG A 304 -70.43 1.23 98.38
CA ARG A 304 -70.37 0.34 97.20
C ARG A 304 -69.23 0.69 96.23
N ILE A 305 -68.90 1.99 96.07
CA ILE A 305 -67.73 2.41 95.28
C ILE A 305 -66.43 2.01 95.99
N LYS A 306 -66.27 2.28 97.29
CA LYS A 306 -65.09 1.88 98.10
C LYS A 306 -64.83 0.39 98.05
N GLU A 307 -65.88 -0.42 98.16
CA GLU A 307 -65.83 -1.88 98.06
C GLU A 307 -65.45 -2.34 96.64
N ALA A 308 -65.97 -1.70 95.59
CA ALA A 308 -65.66 -2.04 94.20
C ALA A 308 -64.25 -1.58 93.75
N THR A 309 -63.73 -0.47 94.30
CA THR A 309 -62.37 0.02 93.98
C THR A 309 -61.29 -0.49 94.95
N GLY A 310 -61.69 -1.04 96.10
CA GLY A 310 -60.77 -1.49 97.16
C GLY A 310 -60.05 -0.35 97.88
N VAL A 311 -60.67 0.84 97.97
CA VAL A 311 -60.05 2.08 98.44
C VAL A 311 -60.73 2.58 99.72
N THR A 312 -59.95 3.02 100.71
CA THR A 312 -60.46 3.44 102.03
C THR A 312 -60.90 4.90 102.08
N ASP A 313 -60.27 5.79 101.32
CA ASP A 313 -60.51 7.24 101.35
C ASP A 313 -61.13 7.80 100.05
N ILE A 314 -61.90 8.88 100.18
CA ILE A 314 -62.64 9.51 99.08
C ILE A 314 -61.68 10.24 98.12
N GLN A 315 -60.56 10.79 98.61
CA GLN A 315 -59.63 11.53 97.75
C GLN A 315 -58.82 10.58 96.87
N GLU A 316 -58.38 9.42 97.40
CA GLU A 316 -57.76 8.37 96.56
C GLU A 316 -58.74 7.86 95.48
N ILE A 317 -60.05 7.71 95.76
CA ILE A 317 -61.03 7.35 94.72
C ILE A 317 -61.00 8.38 93.58
N VAL A 318 -61.01 9.68 93.89
CA VAL A 318 -60.98 10.75 92.88
C VAL A 318 -59.69 10.73 92.06
N GLU A 319 -58.54 10.54 92.71
CA GLU A 319 -57.23 10.43 92.02
C GLU A 319 -57.15 9.20 91.11
N ARG A 320 -57.71 8.06 91.54
CA ARG A 320 -57.84 6.86 90.70
C ARG A 320 -58.74 7.10 89.49
N PHE A 321 -59.88 7.78 89.65
CA PHE A 321 -60.76 8.12 88.52
C PHE A 321 -60.14 9.13 87.55
N ILE A 322 -59.37 10.11 88.05
CA ILE A 322 -58.65 11.06 87.19
C ILE A 322 -57.56 10.35 86.39
N SER A 323 -56.69 9.59 87.04
CA SER A 323 -55.62 8.84 86.37
C SER A 323 -56.14 7.75 85.42
N GLN A 324 -57.26 7.10 85.75
CA GLN A 324 -57.94 6.16 84.84
C GLN A 324 -58.54 6.88 83.62
N LYS A 325 -59.09 8.08 83.80
CA LYS A 325 -59.60 8.92 82.70
C LYS A 325 -58.47 9.42 81.79
N GLU A 326 -57.35 9.85 82.36
CA GLU A 326 -56.16 10.31 81.62
C GLU A 326 -55.52 9.17 80.83
N THR A 327 -55.35 7.99 81.44
CA THR A 327 -54.83 6.80 80.74
C THR A 327 -55.79 6.32 79.64
N HIS A 328 -57.11 6.37 79.87
CA HIS A 328 -58.10 6.08 78.82
C HIS A 328 -58.02 7.07 77.65
N GLN A 329 -57.95 8.38 77.92
CA GLN A 329 -57.76 9.41 76.89
C GLN A 329 -56.43 9.26 76.14
N ASN A 330 -55.37 8.81 76.82
CA ASN A 330 -54.08 8.55 76.18
C ASN A 330 -54.14 7.33 75.26
N LEU A 331 -54.78 6.24 75.70
CA LEU A 331 -55.02 5.04 74.88
C LEU A 331 -55.91 5.36 73.67
N GLU A 332 -56.90 6.23 73.80
CA GLU A 332 -57.77 6.61 72.69
C GLU A 332 -57.06 7.50 71.66
N LYS A 333 -56.21 8.45 72.09
CA LYS A 333 -55.30 9.18 71.19
C LYS A 333 -54.38 8.22 70.45
N LEU A 334 -53.72 7.32 71.18
CA LEU A 334 -52.75 6.37 70.63
C LEU A 334 -53.42 5.36 69.68
N LYS A 335 -54.69 5.00 69.91
CA LYS A 335 -55.53 4.26 68.96
C LYS A 335 -55.74 5.08 67.67
N VAL A 336 -56.21 6.32 67.76
CA VAL A 336 -56.47 7.19 66.59
C VAL A 336 -55.19 7.47 65.79
N GLU A 337 -54.05 7.59 66.46
CA GLU A 337 -52.73 7.73 65.82
C GLU A 337 -52.32 6.45 65.09
N ASN A 338 -52.47 5.27 65.71
CA ASN A 338 -52.24 3.98 65.04
C ASN A 338 -53.20 3.75 63.86
N GLU A 339 -54.47 4.13 63.97
CA GLU A 339 -55.44 4.03 62.86
C GLU A 339 -55.03 4.89 61.66
N LYS A 340 -54.52 6.12 61.89
CA LYS A 340 -53.97 6.99 60.83
C LYS A 340 -52.71 6.42 60.19
N VAL A 341 -51.76 5.93 60.99
CA VAL A 341 -50.53 5.30 60.47
C VAL A 341 -50.86 4.05 59.66
N LEU A 342 -51.84 3.25 60.10
CA LEU A 342 -52.31 2.06 59.40
C LEU A 342 -53.02 2.40 58.08
N GLN A 343 -53.74 3.52 58.00
CA GLN A 343 -54.29 4.06 56.74
C GLN A 343 -53.15 4.49 55.78
N GLN A 344 -52.20 5.30 56.25
CA GLN A 344 -51.05 5.74 55.43
C GLN A 344 -50.21 4.56 54.90
N LEU A 345 -49.99 3.53 55.72
CA LEU A 345 -49.28 2.32 55.30
C LEU A 345 -50.07 1.47 54.28
N LYS A 346 -51.41 1.51 54.31
CA LYS A 346 -52.24 0.90 53.25
C LYS A 346 -52.13 1.67 51.95
N GLU A 347 -52.27 3.00 51.99
CA GLU A 347 -52.13 3.88 50.83
C GLU A 347 -50.76 3.73 50.15
N GLN A 348 -49.67 3.72 50.94
CA GLN A 348 -48.31 3.47 50.43
C GLN A 348 -48.16 2.06 49.83
N LYS A 349 -48.76 1.03 50.44
CA LYS A 349 -48.75 -0.33 49.90
C LYS A 349 -49.51 -0.43 48.58
N GLU A 350 -50.67 0.22 48.48
CA GLU A 350 -51.49 0.23 47.27
C GLU A 350 -50.80 0.99 46.13
N LEU A 351 -50.20 2.15 46.41
CA LEU A 351 -49.37 2.90 45.46
C LEU A 351 -48.17 2.07 44.95
N SER A 352 -47.43 1.43 45.87
CA SER A 352 -46.27 0.59 45.50
C SER A 352 -46.70 -0.65 44.72
N ASN A 353 -47.85 -1.24 45.04
CA ASN A 353 -48.42 -2.36 44.28
C ASN A 353 -48.90 -1.94 42.87
N GLN A 354 -49.44 -0.73 42.69
CA GLN A 354 -49.76 -0.18 41.37
C GLN A 354 -48.47 -0.01 40.55
N GLN A 355 -47.46 0.67 41.08
CA GLN A 355 -46.15 0.84 40.43
C GLN A 355 -45.50 -0.49 40.04
N PHE A 356 -45.63 -1.52 40.90
CA PHE A 356 -45.14 -2.87 40.58
C PHE A 356 -45.92 -3.53 39.43
N GLN A 357 -47.25 -3.36 39.38
CA GLN A 357 -48.07 -3.87 38.27
C GLN A 357 -47.74 -3.14 36.96
N ASP A 358 -47.62 -1.82 37.00
CA ASP A 358 -47.24 -1.00 35.85
C ASP A 358 -45.87 -1.43 35.30
N MET A 359 -44.84 -1.56 36.15
CA MET A 359 -43.52 -2.04 35.72
C MET A 359 -43.57 -3.48 35.18
N LYS A 360 -44.33 -4.37 35.83
CA LYS A 360 -44.42 -5.78 35.41
C LYS A 360 -45.03 -5.91 34.01
N TYR A 361 -46.17 -5.26 33.76
CA TYR A 361 -46.88 -5.42 32.50
C TYR A 361 -46.30 -4.53 31.38
N SER A 362 -45.89 -3.29 31.68
CA SER A 362 -45.26 -2.40 30.69
C SER A 362 -43.90 -2.95 30.21
N GLY A 363 -43.13 -3.60 31.09
CA GLY A 363 -41.85 -4.22 30.72
C GLY A 363 -42.00 -5.37 29.70
N GLU A 364 -42.98 -6.25 29.91
CA GLU A 364 -43.28 -7.37 28.99
C GLU A 364 -43.83 -6.86 27.64
N ASP A 365 -44.67 -5.83 27.68
CA ASP A 365 -45.23 -5.16 26.50
C ASP A 365 -44.17 -4.37 25.71
N GLN A 366 -43.12 -3.86 26.35
CA GLN A 366 -42.00 -3.18 25.67
C GLN A 366 -41.01 -4.20 25.09
N LEU A 367 -40.61 -5.22 25.84
CA LEU A 367 -39.70 -6.27 25.38
C LEU A 367 -40.25 -7.01 24.15
N SER A 368 -41.56 -7.27 24.08
CA SER A 368 -42.18 -7.90 22.90
C SER A 368 -42.14 -7.02 21.65
N LYS A 369 -42.29 -5.70 21.79
CA LYS A 369 -42.15 -4.73 20.68
C LYS A 369 -40.70 -4.61 20.24
N ASP A 370 -39.76 -4.51 21.17
CA ASP A 370 -38.33 -4.44 20.86
C ASP A 370 -37.85 -5.74 20.17
N GLN A 371 -38.36 -6.90 20.58
CA GLN A 371 -38.09 -8.17 19.93
C GLN A 371 -38.66 -8.24 18.50
N GLN A 372 -39.88 -7.74 18.27
CA GLN A 372 -40.46 -7.65 16.92
C GLN A 372 -39.65 -6.70 16.01
N MET A 373 -39.27 -5.53 16.52
CA MET A 373 -38.42 -4.58 15.78
C MET A 373 -37.04 -5.17 15.42
N LEU A 374 -36.45 -5.96 16.32
CA LEU A 374 -35.20 -6.69 16.05
C LEU A 374 -35.38 -7.78 14.99
N GLU A 375 -36.51 -8.51 15.01
CA GLU A 375 -36.82 -9.57 14.05
C GLU A 375 -37.13 -9.00 12.66
N GLU A 376 -37.85 -7.88 12.56
CA GLU A 376 -38.02 -7.12 11.30
C GLU A 376 -36.68 -6.60 10.76
N CYS A 377 -35.83 -6.02 11.63
CA CYS A 377 -34.51 -5.54 11.24
C CYS A 377 -33.60 -6.68 10.72
N ALA A 378 -33.64 -7.85 11.37
CA ALA A 378 -32.92 -9.04 10.93
C ALA A 378 -33.42 -9.57 9.57
N GLN A 379 -34.74 -9.55 9.33
CA GLN A 379 -35.33 -9.92 8.03
C GLN A 379 -34.93 -8.93 6.93
N GLN A 380 -34.94 -7.62 7.21
CA GLN A 380 -34.48 -6.59 6.27
C GLN A 380 -32.99 -6.76 5.93
N LEU A 381 -32.15 -6.98 6.94
CA LEU A 381 -30.72 -7.25 6.75
C LEU A 381 -30.48 -8.52 5.92
N GLN A 382 -31.25 -9.59 6.16
CA GLN A 382 -31.18 -10.82 5.36
C GLN A 382 -31.58 -10.58 3.90
N ALA A 383 -32.63 -9.79 3.65
CA ALA A 383 -33.08 -9.44 2.31
C ALA A 383 -32.06 -8.58 1.54
N GLU A 384 -31.46 -7.57 2.18
CA GLU A 384 -30.39 -6.79 1.55
C GLU A 384 -29.12 -7.62 1.34
N GLN A 385 -28.77 -8.52 2.26
CA GLN A 385 -27.65 -9.45 2.06
C GLN A 385 -27.88 -10.40 0.87
N GLN A 386 -29.11 -10.88 0.67
CA GLN A 386 -29.48 -11.67 -0.51
C GLN A 386 -29.37 -10.86 -1.81
N LYS A 387 -29.86 -9.61 -1.83
CA LYS A 387 -29.68 -8.69 -2.98
C LYS A 387 -28.21 -8.44 -3.29
N CYS A 388 -27.39 -8.16 -2.26
CA CYS A 388 -25.95 -7.99 -2.40
C CYS A 388 -25.24 -9.24 -2.95
N ASN A 389 -25.68 -10.44 -2.56
CA ASN A 389 -25.11 -11.68 -3.07
C ASN A 389 -25.51 -11.91 -4.54
N ALA A 390 -26.78 -11.74 -4.90
CA ALA A 390 -27.25 -11.84 -6.29
C ALA A 390 -26.57 -10.80 -7.21
N ALA A 391 -26.35 -9.58 -6.72
CA ALA A 391 -25.62 -8.55 -7.46
C ALA A 391 -24.13 -8.92 -7.67
N LYS A 392 -23.48 -9.56 -6.68
CA LYS A 392 -22.12 -10.12 -6.83
C LYS A 392 -22.09 -11.25 -7.84
N GLU A 393 -23.02 -12.21 -7.77
CA GLU A 393 -23.10 -13.32 -8.73
C GLU A 393 -23.32 -12.82 -10.16
N HIS A 394 -24.14 -11.77 -10.35
CA HIS A 394 -24.34 -11.10 -11.63
C HIS A 394 -23.07 -10.37 -12.11
N LEU A 395 -22.34 -9.69 -11.22
CA LEU A 395 -21.05 -9.05 -11.54
C LEU A 395 -20.00 -10.11 -11.96
N ASP A 396 -19.89 -11.19 -11.20
CA ASP A 396 -19.02 -12.33 -11.47
C ASP A 396 -19.32 -12.97 -12.83
N TRP A 397 -20.60 -13.09 -13.18
CA TRP A 397 -21.04 -13.56 -14.50
C TRP A 397 -20.66 -12.56 -15.59
N LEU A 398 -20.93 -11.26 -15.41
CA LEU A 398 -20.52 -10.22 -16.35
C LEU A 398 -19.02 -10.24 -16.61
N VAL A 399 -18.18 -10.26 -15.57
CA VAL A 399 -16.70 -10.32 -15.70
C VAL A 399 -16.23 -11.59 -16.43
N LYS A 400 -16.89 -12.74 -16.21
CA LYS A 400 -16.59 -13.99 -16.94
C LYS A 400 -17.00 -13.88 -18.42
N THR A 401 -18.18 -13.32 -18.72
CA THR A 401 -18.59 -13.10 -20.13
C THR A 401 -17.68 -12.09 -20.83
N PHE A 402 -17.37 -10.97 -20.19
CA PHE A 402 -16.50 -9.93 -20.74
C PHE A 402 -15.09 -10.45 -21.02
N SER A 403 -14.48 -11.24 -20.12
CA SER A 403 -13.16 -11.84 -20.39
C SER A 403 -13.19 -12.85 -21.56
N THR A 404 -14.28 -13.62 -21.72
CA THR A 404 -14.43 -14.48 -22.92
C THR A 404 -14.66 -13.69 -24.21
N VAL A 405 -15.38 -12.55 -24.16
CA VAL A 405 -15.55 -11.64 -25.30
C VAL A 405 -14.22 -11.00 -25.67
N ARG A 406 -13.48 -10.43 -24.69
CA ARG A 406 -12.15 -9.84 -24.87
C ARG A 406 -11.19 -10.83 -25.53
N ALA A 407 -11.06 -12.05 -25.01
CA ALA A 407 -10.24 -13.09 -25.63
C ALA A 407 -10.71 -13.45 -27.05
N GLY A 408 -12.02 -13.49 -27.29
CA GLY A 408 -12.59 -13.70 -28.63
C GLY A 408 -12.23 -12.59 -29.63
N VAL A 409 -12.28 -11.32 -29.21
CA VAL A 409 -11.89 -10.16 -30.02
C VAL A 409 -10.38 -10.14 -30.26
N GLU A 410 -9.56 -10.42 -29.23
CA GLU A 410 -8.11 -10.56 -29.37
C GLU A 410 -7.76 -11.69 -30.35
N HIS A 411 -8.40 -12.86 -30.27
CA HIS A 411 -8.22 -13.94 -31.25
C HIS A 411 -8.67 -13.57 -32.68
N LEU A 412 -9.76 -12.80 -32.82
CA LEU A 412 -10.24 -12.31 -34.11
C LEU A 412 -9.24 -11.32 -34.73
N ALA A 413 -8.75 -10.37 -33.94
CA ALA A 413 -7.75 -9.39 -34.38
C ALA A 413 -6.44 -10.06 -34.83
N HIS A 414 -5.96 -11.06 -34.10
CA HIS A 414 -4.81 -11.86 -34.53
C HIS A 414 -5.04 -12.56 -35.87
N LYS A 415 -6.23 -13.13 -36.12
CA LYS A 415 -6.57 -13.73 -37.43
C LYS A 415 -6.67 -12.71 -38.56
N LEU A 416 -7.11 -11.49 -38.26
CA LEU A 416 -7.25 -10.40 -39.23
C LEU A 416 -5.96 -9.57 -39.42
N GLN A 417 -4.88 -9.85 -38.69
CA GLN A 417 -3.62 -9.08 -38.71
C GLN A 417 -2.98 -8.98 -40.12
N HIS A 418 -3.23 -9.95 -41.00
CA HIS A 418 -2.72 -9.92 -42.38
C HIS A 418 -3.48 -8.96 -43.31
N ILE A 419 -4.64 -8.43 -42.86
CA ILE A 419 -5.46 -7.47 -43.60
C ILE A 419 -5.07 -6.06 -43.16
N ARG A 420 -4.21 -5.41 -43.96
CA ARG A 420 -3.85 -4.00 -43.75
C ARG A 420 -5.01 -3.09 -44.11
N LEU A 421 -5.32 -2.14 -43.23
CA LEU A 421 -6.18 -1.00 -43.54
C LEU A 421 -5.34 0.11 -44.19
N SER A 422 -6.00 1.12 -44.79
CA SER A 422 -5.31 2.32 -45.28
C SER A 422 -5.00 3.32 -44.17
N GLU A 423 -5.67 3.19 -43.03
CA GLU A 423 -5.49 3.95 -41.79
C GLU A 423 -5.39 2.95 -40.64
N ASP A 424 -4.22 2.31 -40.48
CA ASP A 424 -3.91 1.59 -39.23
C ASP A 424 -3.60 2.65 -38.14
N THR A 425 -4.65 3.23 -37.56
CA THR A 425 -4.56 4.07 -36.36
C THR A 425 -4.05 3.22 -35.20
N VAL A 426 -2.78 3.40 -34.84
CA VAL A 426 -2.21 2.79 -33.64
C VAL A 426 -3.00 3.30 -32.45
N ALA A 427 -3.73 2.41 -31.77
CA ALA A 427 -4.57 2.78 -30.63
C ALA A 427 -3.70 3.43 -29.54
N GLU A 428 -3.96 4.71 -29.25
CA GLU A 428 -3.24 5.47 -28.20
C GLU A 428 -3.64 5.04 -26.77
N VAL A 429 -4.60 4.11 -26.66
CA VAL A 429 -5.22 3.67 -25.41
C VAL A 429 -4.46 2.47 -24.80
N SER A 430 -4.38 2.43 -23.47
CA SER A 430 -3.70 1.35 -22.74
C SER A 430 -4.30 -0.04 -23.06
N PRO A 431 -3.48 -1.08 -23.32
CA PRO A 431 -3.96 -2.42 -23.63
C PRO A 431 -4.71 -3.11 -22.47
N ASP A 432 -4.60 -2.58 -21.25
CA ASP A 432 -5.34 -3.07 -20.08
C ASP A 432 -6.74 -2.41 -19.92
N SER A 433 -7.09 -1.43 -20.76
CA SER A 433 -8.39 -0.74 -20.71
C SER A 433 -9.51 -1.49 -21.44
N ASP A 434 -10.75 -1.29 -21.00
CA ASP A 434 -11.93 -1.81 -21.70
C ASP A 434 -12.17 -1.07 -23.04
N GLU A 435 -11.76 0.20 -23.12
CA GLU A 435 -11.79 1.02 -24.33
C GLU A 435 -10.92 0.43 -25.45
N PHE A 436 -9.76 -0.17 -25.12
CA PHE A 436 -8.93 -0.90 -26.08
C PHE A 436 -9.65 -2.10 -26.70
N VAL A 437 -10.55 -2.77 -25.96
CA VAL A 437 -11.34 -3.88 -26.52
C VAL A 437 -12.36 -3.38 -27.54
N LEU A 438 -12.97 -2.21 -27.30
CA LEU A 438 -13.89 -1.56 -28.24
C LEU A 438 -13.19 -1.10 -29.51
N GLU A 439 -12.00 -0.48 -29.39
CA GLU A 439 -11.20 -0.10 -30.56
C GLU A 439 -10.64 -1.32 -31.32
N LEU A 440 -10.36 -2.42 -30.61
CA LEU A 440 -10.00 -3.68 -31.27
C LEU A 440 -11.20 -4.30 -32.02
N MET A 441 -12.44 -4.09 -31.53
CA MET A 441 -13.67 -4.49 -32.23
C MET A 441 -13.92 -3.64 -33.49
N THR A 442 -13.80 -2.31 -33.43
CA THR A 442 -13.99 -1.43 -34.61
C THR A 442 -12.97 -1.74 -35.71
N GLN A 443 -11.70 -1.96 -35.34
CA GLN A 443 -10.66 -2.38 -36.29
C GLN A 443 -10.93 -3.78 -36.87
N CYS A 444 -11.48 -4.72 -36.10
CA CYS A 444 -11.93 -6.01 -36.62
C CYS A 444 -13.11 -5.85 -37.59
N GLU A 445 -14.08 -4.99 -37.28
CA GLU A 445 -15.23 -4.73 -38.15
C GLU A 445 -14.79 -4.17 -39.50
N LEU A 446 -13.95 -3.12 -39.51
CA LEU A 446 -13.42 -2.54 -40.75
C LEU A 446 -12.62 -3.56 -41.58
N LYS A 447 -11.82 -4.41 -40.92
CA LYS A 447 -11.05 -5.49 -41.58
C LYS A 447 -11.98 -6.59 -42.15
N LEU A 448 -13.11 -6.87 -41.50
CA LEU A 448 -14.14 -7.79 -41.99
C LEU A 448 -15.00 -7.20 -43.12
N GLN A 449 -15.36 -5.92 -43.07
CA GLN A 449 -16.05 -5.23 -44.16
C GLN A 449 -15.19 -5.22 -45.43
N LEU A 450 -13.91 -4.83 -45.32
CA LEU A 450 -12.95 -4.87 -46.43
C LEU A 450 -12.67 -6.28 -46.96
N LEU A 451 -12.77 -7.31 -46.11
CA LEU A 451 -12.71 -8.71 -46.53
C LEU A 451 -14.00 -9.13 -47.27
N HIS A 452 -15.17 -8.69 -46.80
CA HIS A 452 -16.46 -8.97 -47.42
C HIS A 452 -16.55 -8.39 -48.83
N GLU A 453 -16.15 -7.12 -49.04
CA GLU A 453 -16.07 -6.49 -50.37
C GLU A 453 -15.19 -7.32 -51.34
N LYS A 454 -13.97 -7.70 -50.90
CA LYS A 454 -13.01 -8.50 -51.67
C LYS A 454 -13.44 -9.95 -51.93
N LEU A 455 -14.56 -10.38 -51.34
CA LEU A 455 -15.18 -11.68 -51.52
C LEU A 455 -16.52 -11.61 -52.27
N GLN A 456 -17.24 -10.47 -52.24
CA GLN A 456 -18.44 -10.25 -53.06
C GLN A 456 -18.13 -10.34 -54.57
N GLU A 457 -16.94 -9.92 -54.99
CA GLU A 457 -16.49 -10.00 -56.40
C GLU A 457 -16.13 -11.43 -56.86
N LYS A 458 -16.31 -12.47 -56.03
CA LYS A 458 -15.77 -13.82 -56.28
C LYS A 458 -16.80 -14.91 -56.04
N ASP A 459 -16.75 -15.96 -56.86
CA ASP A 459 -17.52 -17.18 -56.62
C ASP A 459 -16.90 -17.99 -55.47
N LEU A 460 -17.52 -17.86 -54.29
CA LEU A 460 -17.12 -18.59 -53.09
C LEU A 460 -17.28 -20.11 -53.22
N ALA A 461 -18.23 -20.59 -54.02
CA ALA A 461 -18.43 -22.03 -54.21
C ALA A 461 -17.32 -22.63 -55.08
N ALA A 462 -16.84 -21.89 -56.08
CA ALA A 462 -15.65 -22.27 -56.85
C ALA A 462 -14.39 -22.28 -55.98
N ILE A 463 -14.15 -21.23 -55.18
CA ILE A 463 -12.96 -21.11 -54.32
C ILE A 463 -12.96 -22.17 -53.21
N MET A 464 -14.10 -22.45 -52.56
CA MET A 464 -14.17 -23.53 -51.58
C MET A 464 -13.85 -24.89 -52.20
N LYS A 465 -14.24 -25.12 -53.45
CA LYS A 465 -13.90 -26.35 -54.18
C LYS A 465 -12.41 -26.42 -54.55
N GLU A 466 -11.79 -25.33 -54.99
CA GLU A 466 -10.32 -25.27 -55.16
C GLU A 466 -9.57 -25.50 -53.84
N MET A 467 -10.16 -25.17 -52.69
CA MET A 467 -9.59 -25.46 -51.36
C MET A 467 -9.77 -26.92 -50.92
N GLU A 468 -10.73 -27.66 -51.48
CA GLU A 468 -10.93 -29.09 -51.27
C GLU A 468 -9.98 -29.95 -52.12
N GLU A 469 -9.32 -29.38 -53.14
CA GLU A 469 -8.36 -30.07 -53.99
C GLU A 469 -7.02 -30.31 -53.26
N GLU A 470 -6.49 -31.54 -53.35
CA GLU A 470 -5.28 -31.98 -52.64
C GLU A 470 -4.05 -31.10 -52.97
N GLU A 471 -3.95 -30.59 -54.20
CA GLU A 471 -2.89 -29.67 -54.63
C GLU A 471 -2.88 -28.36 -53.82
N PHE A 472 -4.04 -27.87 -53.38
CA PHE A 472 -4.12 -26.68 -52.52
C PHE A 472 -3.58 -26.98 -51.13
N SER A 473 -3.96 -28.13 -50.56
CA SER A 473 -3.46 -28.58 -49.25
C SER A 473 -1.94 -28.71 -49.25
N VAL A 474 -1.36 -29.40 -50.24
CA VAL A 474 0.10 -29.54 -50.40
C VAL A 474 0.79 -28.17 -50.59
N ARG A 475 0.18 -27.23 -51.31
CA ARG A 475 0.70 -25.85 -51.50
C ARG A 475 0.66 -25.00 -50.23
N ILE A 476 -0.24 -25.28 -49.29
CA ILE A 476 -0.28 -24.62 -47.98
C ILE A 476 0.74 -25.26 -47.03
N GLU A 477 0.83 -26.60 -47.03
CA GLU A 477 1.78 -27.34 -46.18
C GLU A 477 3.24 -27.00 -46.50
N GLY A 478 3.59 -26.90 -47.79
CA GLY A 478 4.90 -26.42 -48.25
C GLY A 478 5.22 -24.95 -47.93
N LYS A 479 4.33 -24.22 -47.24
CA LYS A 479 4.51 -22.83 -46.78
C LYS A 479 4.38 -22.66 -45.27
N LEU A 480 4.19 -23.73 -44.49
CA LEU A 480 4.11 -23.65 -43.04
C LEU A 480 5.47 -23.28 -42.43
N PRO A 481 5.53 -22.41 -41.41
CA PRO A 481 6.76 -22.14 -40.66
C PRO A 481 7.31 -23.40 -39.98
N ALA A 482 8.63 -23.56 -39.96
CA ALA A 482 9.34 -24.75 -39.47
C ALA A 482 9.17 -25.06 -37.95
N TYR A 483 8.43 -24.24 -37.21
CA TYR A 483 8.06 -24.49 -35.80
C TYR A 483 6.68 -25.15 -35.64
N ASN A 484 5.91 -25.37 -36.72
CA ASN A 484 4.62 -26.05 -36.66
C ASN A 484 4.81 -27.58 -36.55
N THR A 485 5.00 -28.08 -35.33
CA THR A 485 4.91 -29.51 -34.99
C THR A 485 3.44 -29.98 -35.04
N ARG A 486 2.94 -30.19 -36.26
CA ARG A 486 1.62 -30.79 -36.49
C ARG A 486 1.62 -32.23 -35.96
N VAL A 487 0.70 -32.54 -35.05
CA VAL A 487 0.51 -33.91 -34.58
C VAL A 487 -0.06 -34.74 -35.72
N THR A 488 0.75 -35.65 -36.26
CA THR A 488 0.29 -36.71 -37.15
C THR A 488 -0.52 -37.70 -36.32
N PHE A 489 -1.85 -37.63 -36.44
CA PHE A 489 -2.68 -38.76 -36.08
C PHE A 489 -2.31 -39.92 -37.01
N PRO A 490 -2.19 -41.17 -36.50
CA PRO A 490 -2.10 -42.32 -37.37
C PRO A 490 -3.30 -42.32 -38.32
N GLU A 491 -3.04 -42.47 -39.62
CA GLU A 491 -4.09 -42.75 -40.58
C GLU A 491 -4.71 -44.09 -40.20
N ASP A 492 -6.05 -44.19 -40.19
CA ASP A 492 -6.75 -45.45 -39.96
C ASP A 492 -6.48 -46.40 -41.14
N GLN A 493 -5.33 -47.07 -41.10
CA GLN A 493 -5.02 -48.18 -41.99
C GLN A 493 -6.11 -49.24 -41.78
N ARG A 494 -6.96 -49.38 -42.79
CA ARG A 494 -7.96 -50.44 -42.86
C ARG A 494 -7.21 -51.76 -42.77
N LEU A 495 -7.36 -52.45 -41.65
CA LEU A 495 -6.76 -53.76 -41.37
C LEU A 495 -7.09 -54.74 -42.49
N ASP A 496 -6.15 -54.92 -43.42
CA ASP A 496 -6.21 -55.98 -44.41
C ASP A 496 -5.60 -57.24 -43.78
N LEU A 497 -6.36 -58.34 -43.78
CA LEU A 497 -6.10 -59.49 -42.92
C LEU A 497 -5.18 -60.51 -43.62
N SER A 498 -3.89 -60.23 -43.64
CA SER A 498 -2.84 -61.21 -43.96
C SER A 498 -1.91 -61.44 -42.77
N SER A 499 -1.98 -62.65 -42.22
CA SER A 499 -1.00 -63.21 -41.30
C SER A 499 0.40 -63.19 -41.88
N ASP A 500 1.40 -62.87 -41.07
CA ASP A 500 2.53 -63.77 -40.79
C ASP A 500 3.07 -63.50 -39.37
N GLU A 501 3.51 -64.55 -38.68
CA GLU A 501 4.17 -64.47 -37.37
C GLU A 501 5.68 -64.38 -37.57
N ASP A 502 6.34 -63.44 -36.89
CA ASP A 502 7.78 -63.54 -36.58
C ASP A 502 8.10 -62.70 -35.33
N GLU A 503 9.15 -63.09 -34.59
CA GLU A 503 9.40 -62.63 -33.22
C GLU A 503 10.01 -61.21 -33.12
N SER A 504 9.53 -60.43 -32.15
CA SER A 504 10.29 -59.28 -31.60
C SER A 504 9.86 -58.99 -30.15
N GLU A 505 10.53 -59.60 -29.18
CA GLU A 505 10.55 -59.10 -27.80
C GLU A 505 11.53 -57.92 -27.71
N GLU A 506 11.06 -56.69 -27.44
CA GLU A 506 11.82 -55.65 -26.71
C GLU A 506 10.93 -54.46 -26.28
N ASP A 507 10.60 -54.41 -24.99
CA ASP A 507 10.29 -53.20 -24.18
C ASP A 507 9.29 -52.12 -24.71
N GLU A 508 8.16 -52.48 -25.32
CA GLU A 508 6.96 -51.62 -25.21
C GLU A 508 6.37 -51.70 -23.80
N ALA A 509 6.75 -50.74 -22.95
CA ALA A 509 6.27 -50.65 -21.56
C ALA A 509 4.74 -50.49 -21.50
N ASP A 510 4.08 -51.32 -20.69
CA ASP A 510 2.62 -51.43 -20.51
C ASP A 510 1.91 -50.06 -20.29
N ILE A 511 1.52 -49.37 -21.37
CA ILE A 511 0.66 -48.19 -21.32
C ILE A 511 -0.78 -48.68 -21.09
N ILE A 512 -1.08 -49.02 -19.83
CA ILE A 512 -2.39 -49.51 -19.39
C ILE A 512 -3.47 -48.53 -19.85
N SER A 513 -4.19 -48.93 -20.91
CA SER A 513 -5.23 -48.10 -21.54
C SER A 513 -6.21 -47.60 -20.49
N ARG A 514 -6.70 -46.36 -20.66
CA ARG A 514 -7.70 -45.71 -19.80
C ARG A 514 -8.93 -46.59 -19.55
N GLU A 515 -9.27 -47.48 -20.49
CA GLU A 515 -10.32 -48.47 -20.28
C GLU A 515 -9.91 -49.65 -19.40
N ALA A 516 -8.70 -50.18 -19.55
CA ALA A 516 -8.17 -51.25 -18.71
C ALA A 516 -8.05 -50.78 -17.25
N LEU A 517 -7.55 -49.56 -17.03
CA LEU A 517 -7.50 -48.93 -15.71
C LEU A 517 -8.91 -48.70 -15.11
N LYS A 518 -9.90 -48.36 -15.94
CA LYS A 518 -11.32 -48.33 -15.54
C LYS A 518 -11.83 -49.71 -15.13
N ARG A 519 -11.64 -50.74 -15.97
CA ARG A 519 -12.06 -52.12 -15.69
C ARG A 519 -11.43 -52.63 -14.38
N GLN A 520 -10.14 -52.38 -14.17
CA GLN A 520 -9.42 -52.76 -12.96
C GLN A 520 -9.94 -52.04 -11.70
N SER A 521 -10.14 -50.72 -11.75
CA SER A 521 -10.69 -49.98 -10.59
C SER A 521 -12.14 -50.37 -10.29
N GLN A 522 -12.94 -50.68 -11.30
CA GLN A 522 -14.32 -51.15 -11.13
C GLN A 522 -14.37 -52.56 -10.51
N LEU A 523 -13.46 -53.47 -10.88
CA LEU A 523 -13.28 -54.76 -10.20
C LEU A 523 -12.83 -54.61 -8.73
N ILE A 524 -12.02 -53.60 -8.40
CA ILE A 524 -11.64 -53.28 -7.01
C ILE A 524 -12.84 -52.75 -6.21
N ILE A 525 -13.72 -51.97 -6.83
CA ILE A 525 -14.98 -51.50 -6.22
C ILE A 525 -15.94 -52.68 -6.00
N GLU A 526 -16.14 -53.55 -6.99
CA GLU A 526 -17.03 -54.71 -6.89
C GLU A 526 -16.55 -55.79 -5.90
N SER A 527 -15.25 -56.02 -5.81
CA SER A 527 -14.67 -56.95 -4.82
C SER A 527 -14.82 -56.41 -3.39
N LYS A 528 -14.78 -55.09 -3.18
CA LYS A 528 -15.05 -54.46 -1.88
C LYS A 528 -16.55 -54.25 -1.57
N SER A 529 -17.41 -54.15 -2.58
CA SER A 529 -18.86 -53.98 -2.38
C SER A 529 -19.58 -55.27 -1.94
N LYS A 530 -18.96 -56.44 -2.18
CA LYS A 530 -19.41 -57.76 -1.71
C LYS A 530 -19.29 -57.93 -0.19
N LYS A 531 -20.14 -57.21 0.56
CA LYS A 531 -20.31 -57.36 2.01
C LYS A 531 -20.57 -58.84 2.35
N LYS A 532 -19.77 -59.40 3.26
CA LYS A 532 -19.97 -60.77 3.78
C LYS A 532 -21.35 -60.90 4.41
N SER A 533 -22.17 -61.84 3.94
CA SER A 533 -23.46 -62.14 4.55
C SER A 533 -23.25 -62.78 5.92
N TRP A 534 -23.68 -62.07 6.97
CA TRP A 534 -23.54 -62.54 8.35
C TRP A 534 -24.49 -63.72 8.58
N LYS A 535 -23.96 -64.94 8.69
CA LYS A 535 -24.78 -66.13 9.01
C LYS A 535 -25.32 -66.01 10.44
N VAL A 536 -26.61 -65.72 10.57
CA VAL A 536 -27.34 -65.78 11.84
C VAL A 536 -27.31 -67.22 12.36
N LYS A 537 -26.63 -67.45 13.49
CA LYS A 537 -26.73 -68.71 14.23
C LYS A 537 -28.10 -68.75 14.92
N LYS A 538 -28.97 -69.68 14.52
CA LYS A 538 -30.16 -70.00 15.32
C LYS A 538 -29.72 -70.53 16.69
N GLY A 539 -30.23 -69.93 17.76
CA GLY A 539 -30.17 -70.54 19.09
C GLY A 539 -30.99 -71.83 19.11
N LYS A 540 -30.57 -72.79 19.94
CA LYS A 540 -31.40 -73.93 20.33
C LYS A 540 -32.04 -73.62 21.68
N PHE A 541 -33.34 -73.86 21.77
CA PHE A 541 -33.93 -74.50 22.95
C PHE A 541 -33.72 -76.02 22.80
#